data_AF-A0AAJ3TPZ6-F1
#
_entry.id   AF-A0AAJ3TPZ6-F1
#
_cell.length_a   1.000
_cell.length_b   1.000
_cell.length_c   1.000
_cell.angle_alpha   90.00
_cell.angle_beta   90.00
_cell.angle_gamma   90.00
#
_symmetry.space_group_name_H-M   'P 1'
#
loop_
_entity.id
_entity.type
_entity.pdbx_description
1 polymer ?
#
loop_
_entity_poly.entity_id
_entity_poly.type
_entity_poly.pdbx_seq_one_letter_code
_entity_poly.pdbx_strand_id
1 'polypeptide(L)'
;MKTLEMLLVTNQQIDFSQFNNWKITLVDNIETAIEKIQSIDFNLIALENNFDKDSVSKLQKIAGFQQSDVLVFSFSSAADIIEKSNQIAEDLKIQKQQNYSFTDNMFASHPLYCSN
;
A
#
# COMPACT_ATOMS: atom_id res chain seq x y z
N MET A 1 -12.92 -7.11 -7.08
CA MET A 1 -11.72 -6.30 -6.79
C MET A 1 -10.82 -7.12 -5.88
N LYS A 2 -9.52 -7.21 -6.16
CA LYS A 2 -8.56 -7.87 -5.26
C LYS A 2 -8.39 -6.95 -4.04
N THR A 3 -8.68 -7.45 -2.84
CA THR A 3 -8.52 -6.71 -1.58
C THR A 3 -7.04 -6.32 -1.41
N LEU A 4 -6.75 -5.10 -0.96
CA LEU A 4 -5.38 -4.65 -0.71
C LEU A 4 -4.87 -5.24 0.59
N GLU A 5 -3.62 -5.71 0.64
CA GLU A 5 -3.03 -6.28 1.86
C GLU A 5 -2.21 -5.20 2.57
N MET A 6 -2.47 -5.00 3.87
CA MET A 6 -1.78 -4.05 4.73
C MET A 6 -1.14 -4.76 5.91
N LEU A 7 0.14 -4.48 6.16
CA LEU A 7 0.79 -4.84 7.41
C LEU A 7 0.79 -3.63 8.34
N LEU A 8 0.24 -3.79 9.53
CA LEU A 8 0.18 -2.76 10.55
C LEU A 8 1.00 -3.21 11.75
N VAL A 9 2.09 -2.50 12.02
CA VAL A 9 3.00 -2.74 13.15
C VAL A 9 2.72 -1.67 14.20
N THR A 10 2.04 -2.05 15.28
CA THR A 10 1.66 -1.11 16.36
C THR A 10 1.31 -1.84 17.64
N ASN A 11 1.55 -1.16 18.76
CA ASN A 11 1.09 -1.58 20.08
C ASN A 11 -0.24 -0.92 20.48
N GLN A 12 -0.81 -0.10 19.61
CA GLN A 12 -2.06 0.61 19.86
C GLN A 12 -3.28 -0.21 19.41
N GLN A 13 -4.40 -0.04 20.11
CA GLN A 13 -5.68 -0.47 19.58
C GLN A 13 -6.14 0.51 18.50
N ILE A 14 -6.32 0.01 17.29
CA ILE A 14 -6.84 0.77 16.14
C ILE A 14 -8.18 0.18 15.73
N ASP A 15 -9.16 1.05 15.47
CA ASP A 15 -10.46 0.65 14.93
C ASP A 15 -10.33 0.37 13.43
N PHE A 16 -10.47 -0.91 13.06
CA PHE A 16 -10.33 -1.37 11.69
C PHE A 16 -11.55 -1.09 10.80
N SER A 17 -12.68 -0.67 11.37
CA SER A 17 -13.92 -0.38 10.61
C SER A 17 -13.75 0.75 9.59
N GLN A 18 -12.70 1.57 9.74
CA GLN A 18 -12.40 2.68 8.83
C GLN A 18 -11.58 2.26 7.61
N PHE A 19 -11.11 1.01 7.54
CA PHE A 19 -10.21 0.50 6.50
C PHE A 19 -10.90 -0.46 5.53
N ASN A 20 -12.02 -0.04 4.95
CA ASN A 20 -12.90 -0.93 4.15
C ASN A 20 -12.26 -1.53 2.89
N ASN A 21 -11.15 -0.98 2.38
CA ASN A 21 -10.47 -1.48 1.19
C ASN A 21 -9.28 -2.41 1.50
N TRP A 22 -8.99 -2.63 2.78
CA TRP A 22 -7.77 -3.26 3.25
C TRP A 22 -8.06 -4.53 4.04
N LYS A 23 -7.27 -5.57 3.76
CA LYS A 23 -7.11 -6.71 4.66
C LYS A 23 -5.88 -6.44 5.51
N ILE A 24 -6.11 -6.26 6.80
CA ILE A 24 -5.07 -5.83 7.74
C ILE A 24 -4.49 -7.04 8.47
N THR A 25 -3.16 -7.17 8.41
CA THR A 25 -2.38 -8.03 9.28
C THR A 25 -1.81 -7.17 10.40
N LEU A 26 -2.31 -7.35 11.62
CA LEU A 26 -1.82 -6.63 12.80
C LEU A 26 -0.68 -7.43 13.44
N VAL A 27 0.40 -6.74 13.77
CA VAL A 27 1.53 -7.26 14.55
C VAL A 27 1.98 -6.20 15.56
N ASP A 28 2.46 -6.64 16.71
CA ASP A 28 2.87 -5.78 17.84
C ASP A 28 4.39 -5.53 17.90
N ASN A 29 5.17 -6.27 17.11
CA ASN A 29 6.63 -6.16 17.08
C ASN A 29 7.20 -6.27 15.67
N ILE A 30 8.43 -5.77 15.51
CA ILE A 30 9.11 -5.67 14.22
C ILE A 30 9.61 -7.04 13.72
N GLU A 31 10.04 -7.93 14.61
CA GLU A 31 10.51 -9.27 14.25
C GLU A 31 9.40 -10.08 13.57
N THR A 32 8.20 -10.07 14.16
CA THR A 32 7.02 -10.72 13.59
C THR A 32 6.59 -10.06 12.29
N ALA A 33 6.72 -8.72 12.19
CA ALA A 33 6.46 -8.00 10.95
C ALA A 33 7.39 -8.49 9.81
N ILE A 34 8.68 -8.67 10.11
CA ILE A 34 9.67 -9.20 9.16
C ILE A 34 9.30 -10.62 8.72
N GLU A 35 8.92 -11.50 9.63
CA GLU A 35 8.47 -12.86 9.28
C GLU A 35 7.25 -12.84 8.34
N LYS A 36 6.31 -11.91 8.55
CA LYS A 36 5.13 -11.76 7.67
C LYS A 36 5.51 -11.26 6.29
N ILE A 37 6.43 -10.30 6.19
CA ILE A 37 6.92 -9.77 4.90
C ILE A 37 7.50 -10.90 4.03
N GLN A 38 8.13 -11.90 4.65
CA GLN A 38 8.67 -13.09 3.95
C GLN A 38 7.60 -14.04 3.42
N SER A 39 6.40 -13.99 3.97
CA SER A 39 5.33 -14.96 3.69
C SER A 39 4.19 -14.37 2.84
N ILE A 40 3.99 -13.05 2.88
CA ILE A 40 2.85 -12.35 2.32
C ILE A 40 3.34 -11.08 1.62
N ASP A 41 2.92 -10.89 0.36
CA ASP A 41 3.13 -9.63 -0.35
C ASP A 41 2.15 -8.57 0.15
N PHE A 42 2.70 -7.44 0.63
CA PHE A 42 1.90 -6.33 1.12
C PHE A 42 1.88 -5.18 0.10
N ASN A 43 0.77 -4.47 0.03
CA ASN A 43 0.68 -3.21 -0.72
C ASN A 43 1.13 -2.02 0.13
N LEU A 44 0.99 -2.13 1.45
CA LEU A 44 1.29 -1.08 2.40
C LEU A 44 1.78 -1.67 3.72
N ILE A 45 2.88 -1.13 4.23
CA ILE A 45 3.40 -1.43 5.57
C ILE A 45 3.39 -0.14 6.38
N ALA A 46 2.63 -0.14 7.46
CA ALA A 46 2.50 0.98 8.38
C ALA A 46 3.22 0.65 9.70
N LEU A 47 4.14 1.51 10.12
CA LEU A 47 4.83 1.39 11.41
C LEU A 47 4.50 2.54 12.34
N GLU A 48 4.16 2.22 13.58
CA GLU A 48 4.05 3.24 14.63
C GLU A 48 5.43 3.86 14.93
N ASN A 49 5.49 5.19 15.15
CA ASN A 49 6.72 5.92 15.41
C ASN A 49 7.37 5.65 16.80
N ASN A 50 6.84 4.71 17.57
CA ASN A 50 7.33 4.37 18.90
C ASN A 50 8.43 3.29 18.90
N PHE A 51 8.71 2.66 17.77
CA PHE A 51 9.72 1.61 17.66
C PHE A 51 11.15 2.17 17.52
N ASP A 52 12.12 1.34 17.93
CA ASP A 52 13.54 1.65 17.80
C ASP A 52 13.96 1.89 16.33
N LYS A 53 14.81 2.90 16.11
CA LYS A 53 15.22 3.34 14.77
C LYS A 53 16.03 2.29 14.02
N ASP A 54 16.89 1.54 14.71
CA ASP A 54 17.69 0.49 14.07
C ASP A 54 16.78 -0.65 13.60
N SER A 55 15.80 -1.06 14.43
CA SER A 55 14.81 -2.06 14.05
C SER A 55 13.92 -1.61 12.89
N VAL A 56 13.46 -0.35 12.89
CA VAL A 56 12.70 0.23 11.77
C VAL A 56 13.52 0.23 10.47
N SER A 57 14.79 0.63 10.55
CA SER A 57 15.68 0.63 9.38
C SER A 57 15.91 -0.78 8.82
N LYS A 58 16.05 -1.78 9.68
CA LYS A 58 16.14 -3.19 9.26
C LYS A 58 14.90 -3.63 8.50
N LEU A 59 13.71 -3.34 9.04
CA LEU A 59 12.45 -3.70 8.39
C LEU A 59 12.32 -3.02 7.02
N GLN A 60 12.60 -1.72 6.93
CA GLN A 60 12.54 -0.99 5.66
C GLN A 60 13.47 -1.58 4.59
N LYS A 61 14.70 -1.96 4.97
CA LYS A 61 15.65 -2.61 4.05
C LYS A 61 15.16 -3.98 3.59
N ILE A 62 14.61 -4.79 4.51
CA ILE A 62 14.08 -6.12 4.17
C ILE A 62 12.86 -5.99 3.26
N ALA A 63 11.93 -5.09 3.60
CA ALA A 63 10.75 -4.80 2.80
C ALA A 63 11.13 -4.41 1.37
N GLY A 64 12.05 -3.44 1.21
CA GLY A 64 12.50 -3.00 -0.11
C GLY A 64 13.31 -4.04 -0.90
N PHE A 65 13.93 -5.02 -0.23
CA PHE A 65 14.61 -6.12 -0.90
C PHE A 65 13.65 -7.22 -1.36
N GLN A 66 12.62 -7.52 -0.59
CA GLN A 66 11.69 -8.62 -0.88
C GLN A 66 10.51 -8.20 -1.74
N GLN A 67 10.06 -6.96 -1.61
CA GLN A 67 8.87 -6.44 -2.26
C GLN A 67 9.21 -5.11 -2.93
N SER A 68 9.43 -5.14 -4.25
CA SER A 68 9.95 -4.00 -5.03
C SER A 68 9.07 -2.74 -4.95
N ASP A 69 7.76 -2.92 -4.74
CA ASP A 69 6.75 -1.86 -4.83
C ASP A 69 6.00 -1.62 -3.51
N VAL A 70 6.48 -2.17 -2.39
CA VAL A 70 5.81 -1.98 -1.10
C VAL A 70 6.06 -0.57 -0.55
N LEU A 71 4.99 0.13 -0.22
CA LEU A 71 5.08 1.42 0.45
C LEU A 71 5.24 1.18 1.95
N VAL A 72 6.36 1.65 2.51
CA VAL A 72 6.59 1.65 3.96
C VAL A 72 6.44 3.09 4.47
N PHE A 73 5.57 3.30 5.46
CA PHE A 73 5.42 4.60 6.09
C PHE A 73 5.34 4.48 7.60
N SER A 74 5.81 5.52 8.28
CA SER A 74 5.67 5.62 9.73
C SER A 74 4.54 6.58 10.09
N PHE A 75 3.80 6.26 11.15
CA PHE A 75 2.67 7.07 11.63
C PHE A 75 2.76 7.33 13.13
N SER A 76 2.13 8.43 13.57
CA SER A 76 2.09 8.81 14.98
C SER A 76 0.68 8.71 15.55
N SER A 77 -0.34 8.73 14.70
CA SER A 77 -1.75 8.66 15.10
C SER A 77 -2.57 7.76 14.17
N ALA A 78 -3.73 7.31 14.65
CA ALA A 78 -4.68 6.56 13.83
C ALA A 78 -5.20 7.40 12.63
N ALA A 79 -5.32 8.72 12.78
CA ALA A 79 -5.77 9.59 11.70
C ALA A 79 -4.77 9.59 10.53
N ASP A 80 -3.46 9.61 10.83
CA ASP A 80 -2.40 9.62 9.82
C ASP A 80 -2.46 8.37 8.93
N ILE A 81 -2.64 7.19 9.54
CA ILE A 81 -2.72 5.92 8.83
C ILE A 81 -4.01 5.80 8.02
N ILE A 82 -5.14 6.31 8.53
CA ILE A 82 -6.40 6.31 7.79
C ILE A 82 -6.27 7.19 6.54
N GLU A 83 -5.82 8.43 6.68
CA GLU A 83 -5.62 9.35 5.56
C GLU A 83 -4.67 8.75 4.52
N LYS A 84 -3.53 8.22 4.96
CA LYS A 84 -2.53 7.64 4.06
C LYS A 84 -3.04 6.39 3.35
N SER A 85 -3.75 5.52 4.05
CA SER A 85 -4.33 4.29 3.48
C SER A 85 -5.39 4.61 2.42
N ASN A 86 -6.19 5.67 2.62
CA ASN A 86 -7.18 6.11 1.64
C ASN A 86 -6.52 6.70 0.40
N GLN A 87 -5.50 7.56 0.57
CA GLN A 87 -4.72 8.11 -0.54
C GLN A 87 -4.14 6.99 -1.42
N ILE A 88 -3.47 6.01 -0.80
CA ILE A 88 -2.82 4.91 -1.51
C ILE A 88 -3.86 4.02 -2.22
N ALA A 89 -5.00 3.77 -1.59
CA ALA A 89 -6.07 3.01 -2.22
C ALA A 89 -6.60 3.69 -3.50
N GLU A 90 -6.72 5.01 -3.51
CA GLU A 90 -7.10 5.79 -4.70
C GLU A 90 -5.99 5.79 -5.77
N ASP A 91 -4.73 6.01 -5.39
CA ASP A 91 -3.60 5.98 -6.33
C ASP A 91 -3.49 4.63 -7.05
N LEU A 92 -3.66 3.52 -6.30
CA LEU A 92 -3.64 2.17 -6.87
C LEU A 92 -4.86 1.88 -7.76
N LYS A 93 -6.01 2.53 -7.54
CA LYS A 93 -7.16 2.45 -8.45
C LYS A 93 -6.88 3.19 -9.76
N ILE A 94 -6.29 4.39 -9.69
CA ILE A 94 -5.96 5.22 -10.85
C ILE A 94 -4.94 4.51 -11.75
N GLN A 95 -3.87 3.96 -11.17
CA GLN A 95 -2.85 3.20 -11.91
C GLN A 95 -3.44 2.00 -12.66
N LYS A 96 -4.40 1.29 -12.05
CA LYS A 96 -5.11 0.20 -12.73
C LYS A 96 -5.95 0.71 -13.89
N GLN A 97 -6.70 1.79 -13.72
CA GLN A 97 -7.52 2.34 -14.80
C GLN A 97 -6.68 2.79 -16.01
N GLN A 98 -5.50 3.39 -15.77
CA GLN A 98 -4.57 3.77 -16.84
C GLN A 98 -4.07 2.55 -17.62
N ASN A 99 -3.83 1.41 -16.95
CA ASN A 99 -3.42 0.16 -17.59
C ASN A 99 -4.54 -0.57 -18.36
N TYR A 100 -5.82 -0.19 -18.19
CA TYR A 100 -6.93 -0.74 -18.98
C TYR A 100 -7.30 0.12 -20.20
N SER A 101 -6.64 1.26 -20.42
CA SER A 101 -6.86 2.15 -21.58
C SER A 101 -6.12 1.65 -22.83
N PHE A 102 -6.28 0.37 -23.17
CA PHE A 102 -5.81 -0.17 -24.46
C PHE A 102 -6.82 0.08 -25.59
N THR A 103 -8.10 0.29 -25.27
CA THR A 103 -9.15 0.52 -26.28
C THR A 103 -9.38 1.98 -26.64
N ASP A 104 -9.12 2.95 -25.75
CA ASP A 104 -9.35 4.37 -26.06
C ASP A 104 -8.27 4.96 -26.98
N ASN A 105 -7.03 4.46 -26.89
CA ASN A 105 -5.94 4.94 -27.75
C ASN A 105 -5.99 4.38 -29.18
N MET A 106 -6.77 3.32 -29.45
CA MET A 106 -6.88 2.75 -30.80
C MET A 106 -7.78 3.61 -31.72
N PHE A 107 -8.71 4.38 -31.14
CA PHE A 107 -9.58 5.29 -31.91
C PHE A 107 -9.01 6.71 -32.06
N ALA A 108 -8.08 7.13 -31.18
CA ALA A 108 -7.46 8.45 -31.27
C ALA A 108 -6.39 8.57 -32.36
N SER A 109 -5.85 7.45 -32.86
CA SER A 109 -4.78 7.44 -33.88
C SER A 109 -5.21 6.97 -35.27
N HIS A 110 -6.51 6.87 -35.57
CA HIS A 110 -6.98 6.56 -36.92
C HIS A 110 -7.18 7.84 -37.74
N PRO A 111 -6.39 8.08 -38.81
CA PRO A 111 -6.57 9.22 -39.71
C PRO A 111 -7.69 8.92 -40.73
N LEU A 112 -8.91 8.68 -40.27
CA LEU A 112 -10.08 8.46 -41.15
C LEU A 112 -11.21 9.48 -40.95
N TYR A 113 -11.00 10.52 -40.14
CA TYR A 113 -11.91 11.66 -40.05
C TYR A 113 -11.20 12.98 -40.34
N CYS A 114 -10.61 13.07 -41.53
CA CYS A 114 -10.53 14.34 -42.25
C CYS A 114 -11.54 14.25 -43.39
N SER A 115 -12.79 14.60 -43.11
CA SER A 115 -13.76 14.92 -44.14
C SER A 115 -13.76 16.45 -44.29
N ASN A 116 -13.52 16.88 -45.53
CA ASN A 116 -13.50 18.26 -46.05
C ASN A 116 -14.53 19.21 -45.44
#